data_AF-A0A1M6YKJ6-F1
#
_entry.id   AF-A0A1M6YKJ6-F1
#
_cell.length_a   1.000
_cell.length_b   1.000
_cell.length_c   1.000
_cell.angle_alpha   90.00
_cell.angle_beta   90.00
_cell.angle_gamma   90.00
#
_symmetry.space_group_name_H-M   'P 1'
#
loop_
_entity.id
_entity.type
_entity.pdbx_description
1 polymer ?
#
loop_
_entity_poly.entity_id
_entity_poly.type
_entity_poly.pdbx_seq_one_letter_code
_entity_poly.pdbx_strand_id
1 'polypeptide(L)'
;MQNRNSPLSPEVWLHDLFTSKAVQEGAVIRRKARDVERFVGMERFMREIHRRGYQVVENSGQIIIFCNRAPIRWLSGGDPPISFKEIGSKSFKDFDARDQH
;
A
#
# COMPACT_ATOMS: atom_id res chain seq x y z
N MET A 1 -13.66 -24.69 -5.03
CA MET A 1 -14.67 -23.61 -5.03
C MET A 1 -13.94 -22.28 -5.13
N GLN A 2 -14.13 -21.56 -6.23
CA GLN A 2 -13.46 -20.28 -6.53
C GLN A 2 -14.14 -19.13 -5.77
N ASN A 3 -13.34 -18.32 -5.07
CA ASN A 3 -13.81 -17.17 -4.31
C ASN A 3 -14.21 -16.02 -5.25
N ARG A 4 -15.47 -15.58 -5.16
CA ARG A 4 -16.18 -14.73 -6.14
C ARG A 4 -15.92 -13.21 -6.03
N ASN A 5 -14.88 -12.76 -5.31
CA ASN A 5 -14.68 -11.32 -5.03
C ASN A 5 -13.29 -10.77 -5.43
N SER A 6 -12.77 -11.21 -6.59
CA SER A 6 -12.04 -10.47 -7.66
C SER A 6 -10.95 -11.37 -8.30
N PRO A 7 -10.93 -11.61 -9.63
CA PRO A 7 -10.29 -12.77 -10.26
C PRO A 7 -8.85 -12.52 -10.75
N LEU A 8 -8.03 -11.78 -10.00
CA LEU A 8 -6.62 -11.57 -10.37
C LEU A 8 -5.75 -12.36 -9.41
N SER A 9 -4.90 -13.24 -9.94
CA SER A 9 -3.84 -13.83 -9.12
C SER A 9 -2.94 -12.70 -8.59
N PRO A 10 -2.21 -12.92 -7.47
CA PRO A 10 -1.25 -11.94 -6.97
C PRO A 10 -0.29 -11.41 -8.04
N GLU A 11 0.14 -12.27 -8.96
CA GLU A 11 1.01 -11.93 -10.09
C GLU A 11 0.33 -10.96 -11.05
N VAL A 12 -0.93 -11.24 -11.43
CA VAL A 12 -1.69 -10.39 -12.34
C VAL A 12 -1.98 -9.05 -11.68
N TRP A 13 -2.35 -9.03 -10.40
CA TRP A 13 -2.59 -7.79 -9.68
C TRP A 13 -1.34 -6.91 -9.60
N LEU A 14 -0.18 -7.50 -9.31
CA LEU A 14 1.10 -6.80 -9.31
C LEU A 14 1.48 -6.30 -10.70
N HIS A 15 1.26 -7.13 -11.72
CA HIS A 15 1.50 -6.77 -13.10
C HIS A 15 0.68 -5.52 -13.46
N ASP A 16 -0.64 -5.56 -13.29
CA ASP A 16 -1.54 -4.46 -13.59
C ASP A 16 -1.19 -3.18 -12.82
N LEU A 17 -0.83 -3.31 -11.53
CA LEU A 17 -0.39 -2.17 -10.73
C LEU A 17 0.83 -1.50 -11.37
N PHE A 18 1.87 -2.28 -11.66
CA PHE A 18 3.18 -1.76 -12.08
C PHE A 18 3.32 -1.51 -13.58
N THR A 19 2.37 -1.95 -14.41
CA THR A 19 2.29 -1.60 -15.83
C THR A 19 1.34 -0.43 -16.11
N SER A 20 0.67 0.09 -15.09
CA SER A 20 -0.20 1.26 -15.26
C SER A 20 0.56 2.47 -15.79
N LYS A 21 -0.13 3.29 -16.60
CA LYS A 21 0.42 4.51 -17.20
C LYS A 21 1.07 5.44 -16.17
N ALA A 22 0.42 5.62 -15.00
CA ALA A 22 0.95 6.45 -13.92
C ALA A 22 2.31 5.94 -13.39
N VAL A 23 2.50 4.62 -13.28
CA VAL A 23 3.80 4.05 -12.88
C VAL A 23 4.85 4.28 -13.96
N GLN A 24 4.49 4.11 -15.23
CA GLN A 24 5.39 4.34 -16.37
C GLN A 24 5.85 5.81 -16.47
N GLU A 25 4.97 6.74 -16.13
CA GLU A 25 5.26 8.19 -16.09
C GLU A 25 5.99 8.62 -14.82
N GLY A 26 6.28 7.69 -13.91
CA GLY A 26 6.96 8.00 -12.65
C GLY A 26 6.10 8.80 -11.66
N ALA A 27 4.77 8.74 -11.79
CA ALA A 27 3.83 9.47 -10.95
C ALA A 27 3.63 8.81 -9.57
N VAL A 28 2.65 9.31 -8.81
CA VAL A 28 2.26 8.77 -7.52
C VAL A 28 0.97 7.98 -7.67
N ILE A 29 0.90 6.79 -7.08
CA ILE A 29 -0.32 5.97 -7.06
C ILE A 29 -0.76 5.69 -5.63
N ARG A 30 -2.08 5.47 -5.44
CA ARG A 30 -2.69 5.17 -4.14
C ARG A 30 -3.41 3.83 -4.15
N ARG A 31 -3.27 3.05 -3.07
CA ARG A 31 -4.00 1.81 -2.81
C ARG A 31 -4.48 1.73 -1.37
N LYS A 32 -5.54 0.96 -1.10
CA LYS A 32 -5.94 0.65 0.28
C LYS A 32 -5.03 -0.45 0.80
N ALA A 33 -4.50 -0.31 2.02
CA ALA A 33 -3.62 -1.30 2.63
C ALA A 33 -4.27 -2.69 2.69
N ARG A 34 -5.55 -2.73 3.09
CA ARG A 34 -6.35 -3.98 3.11
C ARG A 34 -6.45 -4.68 1.75
N ASP A 35 -6.46 -3.92 0.65
CA ASP A 35 -6.59 -4.50 -0.69
C ASP A 35 -5.23 -5.06 -1.12
N VAL A 36 -4.13 -4.36 -0.80
CA VAL A 36 -2.77 -4.87 -1.01
C VAL A 36 -2.55 -6.16 -0.24
N GLU A 37 -2.90 -6.17 1.05
CA GLU A 37 -2.79 -7.36 1.89
C GLU A 37 -3.61 -8.52 1.31
N ARG A 38 -4.88 -8.26 0.98
CA ARG A 38 -5.79 -9.28 0.44
C ARG A 38 -5.35 -9.86 -0.90
N PHE A 39 -4.82 -9.04 -1.82
CA PHE A 39 -4.54 -9.50 -3.18
C PHE A 39 -3.14 -10.06 -3.37
N VAL A 40 -2.15 -9.57 -2.63
CA VAL A 40 -0.74 -9.94 -2.85
C VAL A 40 0.04 -10.23 -1.57
N GLY A 41 -0.43 -9.73 -0.42
CA GLY A 41 0.29 -9.75 0.85
C GLY A 41 1.35 -8.64 0.92
N MET A 42 1.47 -8.00 2.08
CA MET A 42 2.36 -6.87 2.29
C MET A 42 3.83 -7.21 2.02
N GLU A 43 4.31 -8.37 2.48
CA GLU A 43 5.72 -8.75 2.29
C GLU A 43 6.11 -8.82 0.82
N ARG A 44 5.24 -9.43 -0.01
CA ARG A 44 5.49 -9.57 -1.44
C ARG A 44 5.41 -8.22 -2.15
N PHE A 45 4.44 -7.40 -1.77
CA PHE A 45 4.35 -6.03 -2.26
C PHE A 45 5.61 -5.22 -1.95
N MET A 46 6.11 -5.26 -0.70
CA MET A 46 7.32 -4.53 -0.30
C MET A 46 8.58 -5.01 -1.03
N ARG A 47 8.71 -6.31 -1.33
CA ARG A 47 9.80 -6.82 -2.19
C ARG A 47 9.80 -6.16 -3.56
N GLU A 48 8.64 -5.99 -4.18
CA GLU A 48 8.52 -5.31 -5.47
C GLU A 48 8.82 -3.81 -5.39
N ILE A 49 8.39 -3.14 -4.32
CA ILE A 49 8.74 -1.73 -4.06
C ILE A 49 10.26 -1.56 -3.98
N HIS A 50 10.93 -2.38 -3.17
CA HIS A 50 12.39 -2.35 -3.02
C HIS A 50 13.10 -2.67 -4.34
N ARG A 51 12.66 -3.70 -5.06
CA ARG A 51 13.24 -4.10 -6.35
C ARG A 51 13.21 -2.96 -7.38
N ARG A 52 12.16 -2.14 -7.35
CA ARG A 52 11.99 -1.00 -8.27
C ARG A 52 12.68 0.28 -7.80
N GLY A 53 13.16 0.31 -6.55
CA GLY A 53 13.74 1.51 -5.93
C GLY A 53 12.70 2.60 -5.66
N TYR A 54 11.44 2.21 -5.49
CA TYR A 54 10.36 3.13 -5.16
C TYR A 54 10.31 3.41 -3.66
N GLN A 55 9.69 4.53 -3.31
CA GLN A 55 9.38 4.87 -1.93
C GLN A 55 7.88 4.70 -1.70
N VAL A 56 7.50 4.29 -0.50
CA VAL A 56 6.09 4.08 -0.13
C VAL A 56 5.85 4.59 1.28
N VAL A 57 4.69 5.21 1.49
CA VAL A 57 4.23 5.63 2.81
C VAL A 57 2.82 5.10 3.06
N GLU A 58 2.53 4.82 4.33
CA GLU A 58 1.17 4.52 4.78
C GLU A 58 0.60 5.71 5.53
N ASN A 59 -0.66 6.06 5.26
CA ASN A 59 -1.43 6.99 6.06
C ASN A 59 -2.88 6.51 6.17
N SER A 60 -3.36 6.26 7.38
CA SER A 60 -4.76 5.90 7.66
C SER A 60 -5.26 4.72 6.80
N GLY A 61 -4.44 3.66 6.69
CA GLY A 61 -4.73 2.47 5.88
C GLY A 61 -4.71 2.72 4.37
N GLN A 62 -4.17 3.86 3.92
CA GLN A 62 -3.85 4.13 2.52
C GLN A 62 -2.35 3.98 2.30
N ILE A 63 -1.98 3.25 1.25
CA ILE A 63 -0.62 3.12 0.76
C ILE A 63 -0.45 4.09 -0.39
N ILE A 64 0.53 4.99 -0.27
CA ILE A 64 0.92 5.95 -1.29
C ILE A 64 2.29 5.55 -1.81
N ILE A 65 2.36 5.18 -3.09
CA ILE A 65 3.58 4.73 -3.76
C ILE A 65 4.10 5.86 -4.65
N PHE A 66 5.34 6.26 -4.44
CA PHE A 66 6.09 7.17 -5.30
C PHE A 66 6.85 6.34 -6.34
N CYS A 67 6.37 6.30 -7.58
CA CYS A 67 6.87 5.40 -8.63
C CYS A 67 8.11 5.93 -9.35
N ASN A 68 8.98 6.62 -8.62
CA ASN A 68 10.23 7.17 -9.10
C ASN A 68 11.27 7.12 -7.96
N ARG A 69 12.47 7.66 -8.23
CA ARG A 69 13.59 7.68 -7.27
C ARG A 69 13.89 9.08 -6.74
N ALA A 70 13.00 10.04 -6.96
CA ALA A 70 13.17 11.40 -6.45
C ALA A 70 12.93 11.41 -4.92
N PRO A 71 13.65 12.24 -4.17
CA PRO A 71 13.50 12.29 -2.72
C PRO A 71 12.16 12.90 -2.31
N ILE A 72 11.56 12.35 -1.25
CA ILE A 72 10.37 12.93 -0.60
C ILE A 72 10.78 14.17 0.21
N ARG A 73 10.15 15.31 -0.08
CA ARG A 73 10.29 16.56 0.68
C ARG A 73 9.00 16.87 1.42
N TRP A 74 9.08 17.04 2.73
CA TRP A 74 7.97 17.50 3.55
C TRP A 74 7.85 19.02 3.42
N LEU A 75 6.70 19.50 2.96
CA LEU A 75 6.47 20.92 2.71
C LEU A 75 5.84 21.66 3.89
N SER A 76 5.17 20.93 4.80
CA SER A 76 4.61 21.48 6.03
C SER A 76 5.61 21.37 7.17
N GLY A 77 5.93 22.50 7.81
CA GLY A 77 6.71 22.53 9.05
C GLY A 77 5.82 22.25 10.25
N GLY A 78 6.19 21.20 11.02
CA GLY A 78 6.01 21.09 12.46
C GLY A 78 4.62 21.36 13.06
N ASP A 79 3.78 20.34 13.06
CA ASP A 79 3.20 19.77 14.27
C ASP A 79 3.35 18.25 14.16
N PRO A 80 3.72 17.52 15.22
CA PRO A 80 3.77 16.07 15.14
C PRO A 80 2.38 15.56 14.76
N PRO A 81 2.27 14.60 13.83
CA PRO A 81 0.99 13.98 13.56
C PRO A 81 0.43 13.42 14.86
N ILE A 82 -0.90 13.52 15.01
CA ILE A 82 -1.65 12.93 16.11
C ILE A 82 -1.11 11.51 16.34
N SER A 83 -0.77 11.19 17.58
CA SER A 83 -0.06 9.95 17.90
C SER A 83 -0.85 8.74 17.39
N PHE A 84 -0.17 7.69 16.91
CA PHE A 84 -0.82 6.41 16.59
C PHE A 84 -1.65 5.83 17.75
N LYS A 85 -1.37 6.24 19.00
CA LYS A 85 -2.19 5.88 20.18
C LYS A 85 -3.51 6.64 20.26
N GLU A 86 -3.57 7.86 19.73
CA GLU A 86 -4.74 8.73 19.71
C GLU A 86 -5.61 8.49 18.47
N ILE A 87 -4.98 8.12 17.35
CA ILE A 87 -5.66 7.58 16.17
C ILE A 87 -6.03 6.13 16.50
N GLY A 88 -7.19 5.92 17.14
CA GLY A 88 -7.68 4.61 17.59
C GLY A 88 -7.18 3.45 16.71
N SER A 89 -6.36 2.59 17.31
CA SER A 89 -5.56 1.59 16.60
C SER A 89 -6.45 0.69 15.74
N LYS A 90 -6.33 0.88 14.44
CA LYS A 90 -6.41 -0.23 13.48
C LYS A 90 -4.99 -0.40 12.95
N SER A 91 -4.11 -0.87 13.84
CA SER A 91 -2.79 -1.34 13.47
C SER A 91 -2.93 -2.48 12.46
N PHE A 92 -1.92 -2.68 11.63
CA PHE A 92 -1.82 -3.81 10.71
C PHE A 92 -2.12 -5.16 11.40
N LYS A 93 -1.79 -5.29 12.69
CA LYS A 93 -2.08 -6.48 13.52
C LYS A 93 -3.57 -6.65 13.90
N ASP A 94 -4.38 -5.60 13.84
CA ASP A 94 -5.78 -5.63 14.27
C ASP A 94 -6.74 -6.14 13.18
N PHE A 95 -6.23 -6.38 11.96
CA PHE A 95 -7.03 -6.91 10.85
C PHE A 95 -7.14 -8.44 10.85
N ASP A 96 -6.18 -9.17 11.43
CA ASP A 96 -6.24 -10.65 11.54
C ASP A 96 -7.30 -11.14 12.53
N ALA A 97 -7.81 -10.27 13.42
CA ALA A 97 -8.67 -10.68 14.53
C ALA A 97 -10.19 -10.56 14.27
N ARG A 98 -10.64 -10.14 13.07
CA ARG A 98 -12.08 -9.82 12.85
C ARG A 98 -12.86 -10.72 11.89
N ASP A 99 -12.26 -11.79 11.35
CA ASP A 99 -12.97 -12.73 10.46
C ASP A 99 -13.16 -14.12 11.10
N GLN A 100 -13.67 -14.16 12.34
CA GLN A 100 -14.33 -15.33 12.91
C GLN A 100 -15.63 -14.90 13.59
N HIS A 101 -16.70 -14.69 12.82
CA HIS A 101 -18.11 -14.82 13.24
C HIS A 101 -18.96 -15.07 11.99
#